data_AF-A0A5A7QYI6-F1
#
_entry.id   AF-A0A5A7QYI6-F1
#
_cell.length_a   1.000
_cell.length_b   1.000
_cell.length_c   1.000
_cell.angle_alpha   90.00
_cell.angle_beta   90.00
_cell.angle_gamma   90.00
#
_symmetry.space_group_name_H-M   'P 1'
#
loop_
_entity.id
_entity.type
_entity.pdbx_description
1 polymer ?
#
loop_
_entity_poly.entity_id
_entity_poly.type
_entity_poly.pdbx_seq_one_letter_code
_entity_poly.pdbx_strand_id
1 'polypeptide(L)'
;MEKQKQAAETGETLYTAMDDRISQLPIPILHHILCFLSQKEAVRTCLLSKQWRHIGTTRPNLDFSELWFDTQEKFVSVVDRTLQGYRDQNLSIHKVHLDISRPQLAVSLLDKWIPTIPALKLEFPSYSWSYCILPSAVFLAESLEELHLFMCRVSPVESVRSKRLRTLTLEWVLINDGTIENIMLGCPMLERMALFSCQELRNVRLVSEGASRGLKHFELDDFKGGSIEIDVPNLETVRIKGPWIWSNRQSALLFSRLTSLDLNEVILSSESFDMLSFSCPTLESLTLNNCSGFREFHLASDSVKWLTISTRRTPLKGVTICAPNIVHFEFTARIPQVPDTFSFTTTTSKEWDSNVIFHSCEDDPDFDVNWWFLKLRRMLKALSGSQISVILRMNGGPQNLPCSSAVVGDEPPVAVRDLNFDSCKWRTASWYMGFMNGLFRVCRPSHVCGCWFVDKSAGKYRLSAFQLNILLADKKVRTEPYFWRHDLEQVFVETLDGQQWQLMQWTKPGNLRKRKQDGIIRLRLKWRC
;
A
#
# COMPACT_ATOMS: atom_id res chain seq x y z
N MET A 1 86.99 20.25 -14.95
CA MET A 1 86.53 21.45 -15.66
C MET A 1 85.08 21.26 -16.06
N GLU A 2 84.28 22.18 -15.55
CA GLU A 2 82.83 22.36 -15.65
C GLU A 2 82.19 21.92 -16.97
N LYS A 3 81.01 21.29 -16.86
CA LYS A 3 79.95 21.42 -17.86
C LYS A 3 78.63 21.73 -17.15
N GLN A 4 78.23 23.00 -17.24
CA GLN A 4 76.86 23.48 -16.98
C GLN A 4 76.38 24.31 -18.17
N LYS A 5 75.22 23.93 -18.72
CA LYS A 5 74.03 24.75 -19.02
C LYS A 5 73.08 23.93 -19.92
N GLN A 6 72.00 23.38 -19.35
CA GLN A 6 70.64 23.95 -19.30
C GLN A 6 69.95 24.05 -20.67
N ALA A 7 69.00 23.15 -20.95
CA ALA A 7 67.56 23.37 -20.76
C ALA A 7 66.77 22.46 -21.73
N ALA A 8 66.06 21.46 -21.19
CA ALA A 8 64.91 20.83 -21.84
C ALA A 8 64.09 20.09 -20.77
N GLU A 9 63.04 20.77 -20.34
CA GLU A 9 61.73 20.21 -19.98
C GLU A 9 61.68 19.06 -18.95
N THR A 10 61.50 19.47 -17.70
CA THR A 10 60.89 18.70 -16.62
C THR A 10 59.49 18.24 -17.03
N GLY A 11 59.39 16.96 -17.41
CA GLY A 11 58.15 16.23 -17.60
C GLY A 11 58.05 15.02 -16.68
N GLU A 12 58.44 15.17 -15.41
CA GLU A 12 58.05 14.20 -14.38
C GLU A 12 56.67 14.60 -13.87
N THR A 13 55.65 14.00 -14.50
CA THR A 13 54.29 13.93 -13.99
C THR A 13 54.29 13.40 -12.55
N LEU A 14 54.21 14.33 -11.60
CA LEU A 14 53.53 14.13 -10.32
C LEU A 14 52.09 13.72 -10.66
N TYR A 15 51.87 12.41 -10.85
CA TYR A 15 50.56 11.83 -10.64
C TYR A 15 50.27 11.98 -9.16
N THR A 16 49.71 13.13 -8.79
CA THR A 16 48.94 13.26 -7.56
C THR A 16 47.95 12.11 -7.58
N ALA A 17 48.20 11.09 -6.76
CA ALA A 17 47.22 10.06 -6.47
C ALA A 17 45.91 10.80 -6.20
N MET A 18 44.87 10.53 -7.00
CA MET A 18 43.54 11.07 -6.73
C MET A 18 43.26 10.78 -5.26
N ASP A 19 43.23 11.84 -4.47
CA ASP A 19 43.21 11.73 -3.02
C ASP A 19 41.96 10.92 -2.66
N ASP A 20 42.11 9.85 -1.89
CA ASP A 20 41.01 8.95 -1.53
C ASP A 20 40.14 9.64 -0.46
N ARG A 21 39.35 10.61 -0.94
CA ARG A 21 38.49 11.47 -0.14
C ARG A 21 37.42 10.69 0.63
N ILE A 22 37.06 9.50 0.15
CA ILE A 22 36.08 8.66 0.85
C ILE A 22 36.75 7.99 2.05
N SER A 23 37.95 7.40 1.89
CA SER A 23 38.70 6.87 3.04
C SER A 23 39.02 7.95 4.09
N GLN A 24 39.15 9.22 3.70
CA GLN A 24 39.37 10.32 4.65
C GLN A 24 38.15 10.68 5.52
N LEU A 25 36.95 10.12 5.25
CA LEU A 25 35.78 10.37 6.07
C LEU A 25 35.97 9.81 7.50
N PRO A 26 35.38 10.47 8.52
CA PRO A 26 35.35 9.93 9.87
C PRO A 26 34.79 8.50 9.93
N ILE A 27 35.38 7.66 10.78
CA ILE A 27 34.96 6.24 10.97
C ILE A 27 33.43 6.10 11.18
N PRO A 28 32.75 6.95 11.98
CA PRO A 28 31.30 6.84 12.13
C PRO A 28 30.51 7.01 10.83
N ILE A 29 30.98 7.88 9.92
CA ILE A 29 30.34 8.08 8.60
C ILE A 29 30.59 6.86 7.71
N LEU A 30 31.80 6.30 7.75
CA LEU A 30 32.13 5.09 7.00
C LEU A 30 31.32 3.88 7.47
N HIS A 31 31.14 3.71 8.79
CA HIS A 31 30.22 2.71 9.35
C HIS A 31 28.79 2.95 8.89
N HIS A 32 28.32 4.21 8.89
CA HIS A 32 26.99 4.56 8.40
C HIS A 32 26.80 4.20 6.92
N ILE A 33 27.80 4.44 6.06
CA ILE A 33 27.78 4.01 4.66
C ILE A 33 27.67 2.48 4.57
N LEU A 34 28.50 1.75 5.34
CA LEU A 34 28.45 0.29 5.36
C LEU A 34 27.12 -0.26 5.88
N CYS A 35 26.37 0.47 6.72
CA CYS A 35 25.05 0.04 7.17
C CYS A 35 24.05 -0.17 6.02
N PHE A 36 24.23 0.51 4.88
CA PHE A 36 23.36 0.40 3.70
C PHE A 36 23.75 -0.71 2.72
N LEU A 37 24.91 -1.35 2.94
CA LEU A 37 25.40 -2.42 2.06
C LEU A 37 24.92 -3.79 2.55
N SER A 38 24.76 -4.76 1.66
CA SER A 38 24.67 -6.17 2.06
C SER A 38 25.99 -6.65 2.66
N GLN A 39 25.98 -7.79 3.39
CA GLN A 39 27.20 -8.37 3.93
C GLN A 39 28.25 -8.66 2.85
N LYS A 40 27.82 -9.15 1.68
CA LYS A 40 28.69 -9.42 0.54
C LYS A 40 29.34 -8.15 -0.02
N GLU A 41 28.57 -7.07 -0.12
CA GLU A 41 29.09 -5.77 -0.60
C GLU A 41 30.05 -5.16 0.43
N ALA A 42 29.70 -5.20 1.72
CA ALA A 42 30.56 -4.71 2.79
C ALA A 42 31.92 -5.43 2.80
N VAL A 43 31.95 -6.76 2.64
CA VAL A 43 33.20 -7.51 2.54
C VAL A 43 34.02 -7.11 1.31
N ARG A 44 33.39 -6.79 0.19
CA ARG A 44 34.10 -6.30 -1.01
C ARG A 44 34.77 -4.95 -0.77
N THR A 45 34.16 -4.06 0.03
CA THR A 45 34.77 -2.77 0.36
C THR A 45 36.10 -2.93 1.10
N CYS A 46 36.31 -4.03 1.83
CA CYS A 46 37.57 -4.32 2.52
C CYS A 46 38.79 -4.41 1.58
N LEU A 47 38.57 -4.57 0.27
CA LEU A 47 39.63 -4.62 -0.73
C LEU A 47 40.08 -3.23 -1.21
N LEU A 48 39.34 -2.17 -0.88
CA LEU A 48 39.60 -0.81 -1.36
C LEU A 48 40.84 -0.18 -0.71
N SER A 49 40.99 -0.34 0.60
CA SER A 49 42.17 0.16 1.33
C SER A 49 42.35 -0.56 2.66
N LYS A 50 43.49 -0.33 3.32
CA LYS A 50 43.74 -0.83 4.70
C LYS A 50 42.69 -0.33 5.70
N GLN A 51 42.20 0.90 5.50
CA GLN A 51 41.18 1.50 6.36
C GLN A 51 39.82 0.84 6.15
N TRP A 52 39.39 0.63 4.91
CA TRP A 52 38.15 -0.09 4.62
C TRP A 52 38.18 -1.53 5.11
N ARG A 53 39.34 -2.19 5.07
CA ARG A 53 39.52 -3.51 5.67
C ARG A 53 39.24 -3.49 7.17
N HIS A 54 39.76 -2.49 7.89
CA HIS A 54 39.52 -2.35 9.33
C HIS A 54 38.06 -2.00 9.66
N ILE A 55 37.47 -1.08 8.90
CA ILE A 55 36.08 -0.63 9.10
C ILE A 55 35.10 -1.75 8.78
N GLY A 56 35.36 -2.56 7.76
CA GLY A 56 34.56 -3.74 7.44
C GLY A 56 34.55 -4.78 8.57
N THR A 57 35.64 -4.90 9.34
CA THR A 57 35.67 -5.81 10.51
C THR A 57 34.93 -5.29 11.73
N THR A 58 34.70 -3.98 11.81
CA THR A 58 34.06 -3.29 12.95
C THR A 58 32.67 -2.75 12.60
N ARG A 59 32.07 -3.26 11.52
CA ARG A 59 30.77 -2.85 11.01
C ARG A 59 29.64 -3.14 12.01
N PRO A 60 28.80 -2.16 12.36
CA PRO A 60 27.78 -2.32 13.41
C PRO A 60 26.55 -3.15 12.99
N ASN A 61 26.34 -3.39 11.69
CA ASN A 61 25.27 -4.27 11.18
C ASN A 61 25.88 -5.61 10.79
N LEU A 62 25.47 -6.65 11.51
CA LEU A 62 25.93 -8.02 11.30
C LEU A 62 24.82 -8.85 10.68
N ASP A 63 25.16 -9.66 9.70
CA ASP A 63 24.24 -10.54 8.99
C ASP A 63 24.91 -11.90 8.86
N PHE A 64 24.22 -12.93 9.33
CA PHE A 64 24.69 -14.31 9.32
C PHE A 64 23.57 -15.22 8.83
N SER A 65 23.84 -15.98 7.77
CA SER A 65 22.97 -17.08 7.34
C SER A 65 23.70 -18.40 7.52
N GLU A 66 23.04 -19.36 8.15
CA GLU A 66 23.55 -20.73 8.31
C GLU A 66 23.84 -21.39 6.96
N LEU A 67 23.11 -21.00 5.90
CA LEU A 67 23.32 -21.51 4.54
C LEU A 67 24.69 -21.16 3.95
N TRP A 68 25.44 -20.25 4.56
CA TRP A 68 26.81 -19.93 4.14
C TRP A 68 27.86 -20.89 4.70
N PHE A 69 27.46 -21.84 5.54
CA PHE A 69 28.36 -22.74 6.26
C PHE A 69 28.03 -24.21 5.97
N ASP A 70 29.07 -25.04 5.90
CA ASP A 70 28.90 -26.48 5.64
C ASP A 70 28.24 -27.21 6.82
N THR A 71 28.46 -26.73 8.05
CA THR A 71 27.94 -27.32 9.28
C THR A 71 27.43 -26.27 10.24
N GLN A 72 26.49 -26.67 11.10
CA GLN A 72 25.90 -25.78 12.10
C GLN A 72 26.95 -25.33 13.14
N GLU A 73 27.88 -26.20 13.53
CA GLU A 73 28.94 -25.89 14.50
C GLU A 73 29.86 -24.78 13.98
N LYS A 74 30.19 -24.79 12.69
CA LYS A 74 30.98 -23.72 12.06
C LYS A 74 30.24 -22.39 12.10
N PHE A 75 28.96 -22.38 11.73
CA PHE A 75 28.11 -21.19 11.81
C PHE A 75 28.09 -20.64 13.24
N VAL A 76 27.74 -21.48 14.20
CA VAL A 76 27.68 -21.14 15.62
C VAL A 76 29.01 -20.59 16.13
N SER A 77 30.13 -21.25 15.83
CA SER A 77 31.46 -20.82 16.24
C SER A 77 31.82 -19.43 15.68
N VAL A 78 31.45 -19.16 14.43
CA VAL A 78 31.71 -17.87 13.79
C VAL A 78 30.86 -16.75 14.40
N VAL A 79 29.57 -17.00 14.63
CA VAL A 79 28.67 -16.03 15.28
C VAL A 79 29.16 -15.73 16.69
N ASP A 80 29.44 -16.76 17.50
CA ASP A 80 29.86 -16.59 18.89
C ASP A 80 31.18 -15.83 19.01
N ARG A 81 32.19 -16.22 18.22
CA ARG A 81 33.48 -15.53 18.18
C ARG A 81 33.35 -14.08 17.72
N THR A 82 32.47 -13.80 16.76
CA THR A 82 32.28 -12.43 16.26
C THR A 82 31.61 -11.57 17.33
N LEU A 83 30.49 -12.02 17.90
CA LEU A 83 29.80 -11.27 18.96
C LEU A 83 30.68 -11.07 20.19
N GLN A 84 31.46 -12.09 20.57
CA GLN A 84 32.42 -11.97 21.67
C GLN A 84 33.53 -10.96 21.34
N GLY A 85 34.07 -10.97 20.12
CA GLY A 85 35.04 -9.97 19.67
C GLY A 85 34.51 -8.53 19.72
N TYR A 86 33.21 -8.31 19.45
CA TYR A 86 32.58 -6.99 19.60
C TYR A 86 32.48 -6.58 21.07
N ARG A 87 32.10 -7.51 21.95
CA ARG A 87 32.05 -7.26 23.41
C ARG A 87 33.45 -6.95 23.96
N ASP A 88 34.44 -7.76 23.63
CA ASP A 88 35.81 -7.63 24.15
C ASP A 88 36.47 -6.32 23.71
N GLN A 89 36.14 -5.83 22.50
CA GLN A 89 36.64 -4.56 21.96
C GLN A 89 35.74 -3.36 22.26
N ASN A 90 34.64 -3.55 23.00
CA ASN A 90 33.64 -2.51 23.28
C ASN A 90 33.11 -1.81 22.00
N LEU A 91 32.89 -2.58 20.94
CA LEU A 91 32.35 -2.11 19.67
C LEU A 91 30.83 -2.07 19.71
N SER A 92 30.24 -1.05 19.08
CA SER A 92 28.79 -0.92 18.98
C SER A 92 28.20 -1.88 17.94
N ILE A 93 27.27 -2.72 18.36
CA ILE A 93 26.38 -3.46 17.46
C ILE A 93 25.08 -2.67 17.36
N HIS A 94 24.62 -2.38 16.14
CA HIS A 94 23.33 -1.74 15.92
C HIS A 94 22.26 -2.77 15.61
N LYS A 95 22.55 -3.72 14.70
CA LYS A 95 21.58 -4.73 14.27
C LYS A 95 22.26 -6.04 13.94
N VAL A 96 21.65 -7.14 14.36
CA VAL A 96 22.05 -8.49 13.98
C VAL A 96 20.89 -9.19 13.29
N HIS A 97 21.18 -9.73 12.10
CA HIS A 97 20.30 -10.66 11.41
C HIS A 97 20.89 -12.07 11.52
N LEU A 98 20.09 -13.01 12.02
CA LEU A 98 20.42 -14.43 12.07
C LEU A 98 19.37 -15.22 11.30
N ASP A 99 19.80 -15.87 10.23
CA ASP A 99 19.05 -16.88 9.50
C ASP A 99 19.56 -18.26 9.92
N ILE A 100 18.69 -19.02 10.60
CA ILE A 100 18.98 -20.31 11.22
C ILE A 100 18.06 -21.36 10.60
N SER A 101 18.57 -22.12 9.64
CA SER A 101 17.81 -23.15 8.93
C SER A 101 17.66 -24.45 9.75
N ARG A 102 18.60 -24.73 10.67
CA ARG A 102 18.60 -25.93 11.52
C ARG A 102 18.71 -25.50 12.98
N PRO A 103 17.62 -25.39 13.75
CA PRO A 103 17.67 -24.71 15.04
C PRO A 103 18.38 -25.45 16.20
N GLN A 104 18.73 -26.74 16.05
CA GLN A 104 19.02 -27.61 17.21
C GLN A 104 20.14 -27.12 18.14
N LEU A 105 21.30 -26.71 17.61
CA LEU A 105 22.42 -26.21 18.42
C LEU A 105 22.37 -24.69 18.65
N ALA A 106 21.75 -23.93 17.74
CA ALA A 106 21.75 -22.48 17.82
C ALA A 106 20.81 -21.95 18.91
N VAL A 107 19.69 -22.64 19.18
CA VAL A 107 18.67 -22.20 20.14
C VAL A 107 19.23 -22.03 21.56
N SER A 108 20.09 -22.94 22.02
CA SER A 108 20.71 -22.83 23.35
C SER A 108 21.68 -21.65 23.48
N LEU A 109 22.23 -21.17 22.36
CA LEU A 109 23.16 -20.05 22.33
C LEU A 109 22.48 -18.70 22.12
N LEU A 110 21.24 -18.69 21.64
CA LEU A 110 20.43 -17.48 21.59
C LEU A 110 20.35 -16.82 22.98
N ASP A 111 20.19 -17.61 24.04
CA ASP A 111 20.19 -17.11 25.43
C ASP A 111 21.46 -16.33 25.79
N LYS A 112 22.60 -16.71 25.22
CA LYS A 112 23.89 -16.01 25.38
C LYS A 112 23.98 -14.75 24.52
N TRP A 113 23.47 -14.79 23.29
CA TRP A 113 23.66 -13.73 22.30
C TRP A 113 22.69 -12.57 22.45
N ILE A 114 21.40 -12.86 22.67
CA ILE A 114 20.31 -11.88 22.72
C ILE A 114 20.60 -10.73 23.70
N PRO A 115 21.05 -10.94 24.94
CA PRO A 115 21.20 -9.84 25.91
C PRO A 115 22.20 -8.75 25.50
N THR A 116 22.99 -8.97 24.43
CA THR A 116 23.98 -8.00 23.96
C THR A 116 23.62 -7.34 22.63
N ILE A 117 22.44 -7.64 22.09
CA ILE A 117 22.02 -7.18 20.78
C ILE A 117 20.86 -6.20 20.94
N PRO A 118 21.01 -4.93 20.50
CA PRO A 118 19.92 -3.96 20.61
C PRO A 118 18.86 -4.11 19.52
N ALA A 119 19.20 -4.52 18.29
CA ALA A 119 18.21 -4.86 17.28
C ALA A 119 18.46 -6.25 16.71
N LEU A 120 17.47 -7.13 16.81
CA LEU A 120 17.60 -8.53 16.42
C LEU A 120 16.52 -8.93 15.42
N LYS A 121 16.94 -9.48 14.29
CA LYS A 121 16.08 -10.18 13.35
C LYS A 121 16.46 -11.66 13.34
N LEU A 122 15.53 -12.53 13.73
CA LEU A 122 15.69 -13.99 13.70
C LEU A 122 14.76 -14.58 12.65
N GLU A 123 15.34 -15.28 11.69
CA GLU A 123 14.59 -16.04 10.69
C GLU A 123 14.88 -17.53 10.86
N PHE A 124 13.83 -18.34 10.82
CA PHE A 124 13.93 -19.79 10.81
C PHE A 124 13.31 -20.36 9.53
N PRO A 125 13.95 -20.19 8.36
CA PRO A 125 13.44 -20.70 7.10
C PRO A 125 13.48 -22.24 7.13
N SER A 126 12.35 -22.83 7.52
CA SER A 126 12.22 -24.28 7.68
C SER A 126 11.67 -24.91 6.41
N TYR A 127 12.38 -25.92 5.89
CA TYR A 127 11.89 -26.80 4.81
C TYR A 127 10.87 -27.85 5.30
N SER A 128 10.74 -28.03 6.62
CA SER A 128 9.92 -29.09 7.24
C SER A 128 8.64 -28.58 7.91
N TRP A 129 8.29 -27.30 7.77
CA TRP A 129 7.10 -26.67 8.39
C TRP A 129 7.01 -26.81 9.92
N SER A 130 8.09 -27.26 10.57
CA SER A 130 8.15 -27.39 12.03
C SER A 130 8.71 -26.10 12.63
N TYR A 131 7.87 -25.38 13.37
CA TYR A 131 8.26 -24.16 14.08
C TYR A 131 9.36 -24.43 15.11
N CYS A 132 10.44 -23.65 15.07
CA CYS A 132 11.44 -23.64 16.14
C CYS A 132 10.84 -23.02 17.41
N ILE A 133 11.03 -23.67 18.56
CA ILE A 133 10.64 -23.10 19.85
C ILE A 133 11.68 -22.04 20.24
N LEU A 134 11.22 -20.79 20.30
CA LEU A 134 12.04 -19.66 20.66
C LEU A 134 12.27 -19.63 22.19
N PRO A 135 13.51 -19.38 22.66
CA PRO A 135 13.77 -19.21 24.08
C PRO A 135 13.06 -17.99 24.68
N SER A 136 12.62 -18.09 25.92
CA SER A 136 11.98 -16.99 26.64
C SER A 136 12.92 -15.82 26.90
N ALA A 137 14.24 -16.03 26.86
CA ALA A 137 15.26 -14.99 27.05
C ALA A 137 15.09 -13.80 26.08
N VAL A 138 14.50 -14.02 24.90
CA VAL A 138 14.18 -12.96 23.93
C VAL A 138 13.35 -11.84 24.55
N PHE A 139 12.34 -12.19 25.35
CA PHE A 139 11.43 -11.23 25.99
C PHE A 139 11.89 -10.79 27.40
N LEU A 140 13.03 -11.29 27.86
CA LEU A 140 13.67 -10.89 29.11
C LEU A 140 14.86 -9.95 28.87
N ALA A 141 15.31 -9.80 27.62
CA ALA A 141 16.44 -8.95 27.28
C ALA A 141 16.10 -7.45 27.47
N GLU A 142 16.83 -6.78 28.36
CA GLU A 142 16.64 -5.36 28.65
C GLU A 142 17.35 -4.43 27.64
N SER A 143 18.30 -4.96 26.87
CA SER A 143 19.05 -4.22 25.85
C SER A 143 18.31 -4.10 24.52
N LEU A 144 17.30 -4.93 24.28
CA LEU A 144 16.62 -5.07 23.00
C LEU A 144 15.66 -3.91 22.75
N GLU A 145 15.84 -3.22 21.62
CA GLU A 145 15.09 -2.07 21.10
C GLU A 145 14.24 -2.44 19.87
N GLU A 146 14.71 -3.35 19.02
CA GLU A 146 13.96 -3.89 17.87
C GLU A 146 14.03 -5.43 17.87
N LEU A 147 12.88 -6.07 17.72
CA LEU A 147 12.76 -7.52 17.57
C LEU A 147 11.91 -7.86 16.35
N HIS A 148 12.48 -8.63 15.42
CA HIS A 148 11.76 -9.24 14.32
C HIS A 148 11.94 -10.76 14.37
N LEU A 149 10.83 -11.49 14.48
CA LEU A 149 10.78 -12.94 14.48
C LEU A 149 10.04 -13.45 13.24
N PHE A 150 10.63 -14.39 12.52
CA PHE A 150 10.05 -15.03 11.33
C PHE A 150 10.04 -16.56 11.46
N MET A 151 8.89 -17.18 11.24
CA MET A 151 8.70 -18.65 11.23
C MET A 151 9.13 -19.38 12.53
N CYS A 152 8.77 -18.86 13.71
CA CYS A 152 9.04 -19.52 14.99
C CYS A 152 7.79 -19.74 15.86
N ARG A 153 7.94 -20.49 16.94
CA ARG A 153 6.95 -20.64 18.01
C ARG A 153 7.43 -19.90 19.25
N VAL A 154 6.60 -18.99 19.74
CA VAL A 154 6.81 -18.35 21.04
C VAL A 154 6.05 -19.16 22.07
N SER A 155 6.77 -19.77 23.02
CA SER A 155 6.14 -20.42 24.17
C SER A 155 5.43 -19.39 25.04
N PRO A 156 4.32 -19.73 25.70
CA PRO A 156 3.64 -18.81 26.62
C PRO A 156 4.62 -18.23 27.64
N VAL A 157 4.74 -16.92 27.69
CA VAL A 157 5.69 -16.22 28.56
C VAL A 157 4.94 -15.70 29.78
N GLU A 158 5.31 -16.12 30.98
CA GLU A 158 4.66 -15.68 32.23
C GLU A 158 5.03 -14.24 32.62
N SER A 159 6.21 -13.76 32.20
CA SER A 159 6.61 -12.36 32.43
C SER A 159 7.55 -11.85 31.33
N VAL A 160 7.23 -10.68 30.78
CA VAL A 160 8.04 -9.95 29.81
C VAL A 160 8.68 -8.76 30.53
N ARG A 161 9.97 -8.49 30.27
CA ARG A 161 10.73 -7.43 30.97
C ARG A 161 11.54 -6.52 30.03
N SER A 162 11.27 -6.55 28.74
CA SER A 162 11.99 -5.75 27.75
C SER A 162 11.62 -4.25 27.84
N LYS A 163 12.31 -3.53 28.73
CA LYS A 163 12.06 -2.10 29.01
C LYS A 163 12.41 -1.15 27.87
N ARG A 164 13.27 -1.57 26.93
CA ARG A 164 13.73 -0.73 25.82
C ARG A 164 13.10 -1.07 24.47
N LEU A 165 12.33 -2.15 24.39
CA LEU A 165 11.78 -2.62 23.12
C LEU A 165 10.79 -1.59 22.57
N ARG A 166 11.10 -1.04 21.39
CA ARG A 166 10.30 -0.03 20.68
C ARG A 166 9.56 -0.61 19.50
N THR A 167 10.17 -1.58 18.81
CA THR A 167 9.59 -2.21 17.61
C THR A 167 9.54 -3.71 17.77
N LEU A 168 8.36 -4.28 17.59
CA LEU A 168 8.13 -5.71 17.55
C LEU A 168 7.43 -6.09 16.23
N THR A 169 8.06 -6.98 15.46
CA THR A 169 7.48 -7.57 14.25
C THR A 169 7.46 -9.08 14.37
N LEU A 170 6.29 -9.68 14.25
CA LEU A 170 6.10 -11.13 14.25
C LEU A 170 5.51 -11.54 12.91
N GLU A 171 6.20 -12.40 12.16
CA GLU A 171 5.77 -12.88 10.85
C GLU A 171 5.78 -14.41 10.80
N TRP A 172 4.64 -15.02 10.45
CA TRP A 172 4.45 -16.48 10.49
C TRP A 172 4.81 -17.09 11.85
N VAL A 173 4.47 -16.42 12.95
CA VAL A 173 4.79 -16.87 14.32
C VAL A 173 3.61 -17.58 14.96
N LEU A 174 3.86 -18.73 15.59
CA LEU A 174 2.88 -19.42 16.47
C LEU A 174 2.91 -18.77 17.86
N ILE A 175 1.86 -18.01 18.20
CA ILE A 175 1.76 -17.22 19.43
C ILE A 175 0.29 -17.08 19.86
N ASN A 176 0.02 -17.23 21.16
CA ASN A 176 -1.34 -17.12 21.69
C ASN A 176 -1.68 -15.71 22.19
N ASP A 177 -2.97 -15.47 22.40
CA ASP A 177 -3.51 -14.18 22.86
C ASP A 177 -2.86 -13.68 24.17
N GLY A 178 -2.74 -14.57 25.17
CA GLY A 178 -2.18 -14.21 26.48
C GLY A 178 -0.71 -13.78 26.42
N THR A 179 0.07 -14.28 25.46
CA THR A 179 1.46 -13.82 25.26
C THR A 179 1.50 -12.40 24.70
N ILE A 180 0.57 -12.04 23.81
CA ILE A 180 0.45 -10.66 23.32
C ILE A 180 0.08 -9.70 24.46
N GLU A 181 -0.86 -10.09 25.32
CA GLU A 181 -1.19 -9.31 26.52
C GLU A 181 0.03 -9.13 27.44
N ASN A 182 0.79 -10.20 27.69
CA ASN A 182 2.01 -10.12 28.51
C ASN A 182 3.11 -9.26 27.88
N ILE A 183 3.25 -9.26 26.55
CA ILE A 183 4.14 -8.36 25.82
C ILE A 183 3.70 -6.91 25.99
N MET A 184 2.40 -6.64 25.85
CA MET A 184 1.85 -5.31 26.09
C MET A 184 2.16 -4.85 27.53
N LEU A 185 1.99 -5.70 28.54
CA LEU A 185 2.27 -5.33 29.93
C LEU A 185 3.78 -5.14 30.23
N GLY A 186 4.64 -5.93 29.59
CA GLY A 186 6.08 -5.98 29.88
C GLY A 186 6.98 -5.06 29.05
N CYS A 187 6.46 -4.44 27.98
CA CYS A 187 7.21 -3.58 27.06
C CYS A 187 6.71 -2.11 27.09
N PRO A 188 7.09 -1.31 28.11
CA PRO A 188 6.55 0.03 28.31
C PRO A 188 6.91 1.04 27.20
N MET A 189 8.05 0.85 26.52
CA MET A 189 8.56 1.73 25.47
C MET A 189 8.14 1.30 24.06
N LEU A 190 7.24 0.32 23.94
CA LEU A 190 6.83 -0.21 22.65
C LEU A 190 6.07 0.86 21.85
N GLU A 191 6.59 1.25 20.69
CA GLU A 191 6.03 2.26 19.81
C GLU A 191 5.36 1.64 18.57
N ARG A 192 5.86 0.49 18.11
CA ARG A 192 5.34 -0.23 16.95
C ARG A 192 5.20 -1.72 17.24
N MET A 193 4.03 -2.27 16.93
CA MET A 193 3.75 -3.70 16.93
C MET A 193 3.14 -4.10 15.58
N ALA A 194 3.72 -5.10 14.94
CA ALA A 194 3.24 -5.63 13.67
C ALA A 194 3.13 -7.16 13.72
N LEU A 195 1.96 -7.69 13.38
CA LEU A 195 1.61 -9.11 13.44
C LEU A 195 1.15 -9.58 12.05
N PHE A 196 1.92 -10.46 11.43
CA PHE A 196 1.69 -10.93 10.06
C PHE A 196 1.56 -12.45 10.04
N SER A 197 0.40 -12.96 9.62
CA SER A 197 0.12 -14.40 9.50
C SER A 197 0.47 -15.20 10.77
N CYS A 198 0.25 -14.59 11.94
CA CYS A 198 0.42 -15.26 13.23
C CYS A 198 -0.62 -16.36 13.42
N GLN A 199 -0.25 -17.43 14.12
CA GLN A 199 -1.13 -18.58 14.35
C GLN A 199 -1.50 -18.66 15.83
N GLU A 200 -2.66 -19.24 16.15
CA GLU A 200 -3.25 -19.35 17.50
C GLU A 200 -3.89 -18.07 18.06
N LEU A 201 -3.78 -16.93 17.38
CA LEU A 201 -4.52 -15.73 17.75
C LEU A 201 -6.02 -15.91 17.50
N ARG A 202 -6.84 -15.53 18.48
CA ARG A 202 -8.31 -15.57 18.39
C ARG A 202 -8.95 -14.33 18.97
N ASN A 203 -8.42 -13.81 20.07
CA ASN A 203 -8.92 -12.64 20.79
C ASN A 203 -7.74 -11.72 21.12
N VAL A 204 -7.33 -10.90 20.16
CA VAL A 204 -6.20 -9.99 20.34
C VAL A 204 -6.66 -8.78 21.14
N ARG A 205 -6.09 -8.59 22.33
CA ARG A 205 -6.41 -7.49 23.22
C ARG A 205 -5.18 -6.60 23.42
N LEU A 206 -5.27 -5.38 22.92
CA LEU A 206 -4.28 -4.34 23.12
C LEU A 206 -4.85 -3.34 24.11
N VAL A 207 -4.70 -3.62 25.40
CA VAL A 207 -5.27 -2.78 26.46
C VAL A 207 -4.12 -2.19 27.28
N SER A 208 -4.06 -0.86 27.32
CA SER A 208 -3.05 -0.11 28.07
C SER A 208 -3.42 0.05 29.55
N GLU A 209 -3.92 -0.99 30.21
CA GLU A 209 -4.02 -1.07 31.68
C GLU A 209 -2.60 -1.22 32.28
N GLY A 210 -1.76 -0.17 32.17
CA GLY A 210 -0.39 -0.21 32.69
C GLY A 210 0.64 0.62 31.91
N ALA A 211 1.84 0.03 31.76
CA ALA A 211 3.10 0.72 31.45
C ALA A 211 3.33 1.03 29.96
N SER A 212 2.61 0.40 29.04
CA SER A 212 2.74 0.54 27.58
C SER A 212 1.79 1.59 27.00
N ARG A 213 1.96 2.83 27.46
CA ARG A 213 1.31 4.01 26.86
C ARG A 213 2.03 4.47 25.58
N GLY A 214 3.15 3.87 25.22
CA GLY A 214 3.99 4.31 24.10
C GLY A 214 3.53 3.88 22.71
N LEU A 215 2.57 2.95 22.59
CA LEU A 215 2.26 2.34 21.29
C LEU A 215 1.57 3.34 20.36
N LYS A 216 2.22 3.62 19.23
CA LYS A 216 1.77 4.57 18.20
C LYS A 216 1.32 3.88 16.94
N HIS A 217 1.93 2.74 16.60
CA HIS A 217 1.70 2.05 15.34
C HIS A 217 1.33 0.59 15.59
N PHE A 218 0.15 0.20 15.12
CA PHE A 218 -0.29 -1.19 15.17
C PHE A 218 -0.65 -1.69 13.77
N GLU A 219 -0.15 -2.88 13.43
CA GLU A 219 -0.46 -3.56 12.18
C GLU A 219 -0.79 -5.03 12.44
N LEU A 220 -1.90 -5.49 11.89
CA LEU A 220 -2.34 -6.88 11.92
C LEU A 220 -2.75 -7.31 10.51
N ASP A 221 -2.11 -8.35 9.96
CA ASP A 221 -2.48 -8.95 8.68
C ASP A 221 -2.59 -10.46 8.87
N ASP A 222 -3.80 -10.94 9.12
CA ASP A 222 -4.09 -12.37 9.32
C ASP A 222 -5.48 -12.73 8.79
N PHE A 223 -5.51 -13.70 7.88
CA PHE A 223 -6.71 -14.16 7.20
C PHE A 223 -7.53 -15.19 7.99
N LYS A 224 -7.04 -15.69 9.14
CA LYS A 224 -7.81 -16.62 9.98
C LYS A 224 -8.99 -15.95 10.68
N GLY A 225 -8.86 -14.65 10.97
CA GLY A 225 -9.86 -13.87 11.70
C GLY A 225 -9.86 -14.18 13.21
N GLY A 226 -10.75 -13.49 13.91
CA GLY A 226 -10.81 -13.49 15.38
C GLY A 226 -11.56 -12.26 15.86
N SER A 227 -11.44 -11.93 17.14
CA SER A 227 -11.85 -10.63 17.68
C SER A 227 -10.62 -9.79 18.03
N ILE A 228 -10.75 -8.49 17.86
CA ILE A 228 -9.73 -7.52 18.26
C ILE A 228 -10.33 -6.42 19.11
N GLU A 229 -9.66 -6.14 20.22
CA GLU A 229 -9.96 -5.07 21.15
C GLU A 229 -8.75 -4.16 21.25
N ILE A 230 -8.93 -2.87 20.97
CA ILE A 230 -7.87 -1.87 21.04
C ILE A 230 -8.32 -0.80 22.03
N ASP A 231 -7.71 -0.82 23.21
CA ASP A 231 -7.79 0.25 24.21
C ASP A 231 -6.40 0.86 24.46
N VAL A 232 -5.87 1.58 23.45
CA VAL A 232 -4.58 2.29 23.49
C VAL A 232 -4.75 3.74 23.02
N PRO A 233 -4.66 4.75 23.92
CA PRO A 233 -5.03 6.14 23.61
C PRO A 233 -4.02 6.92 22.76
N ASN A 234 -2.78 6.43 22.64
CA ASN A 234 -1.68 7.12 21.94
C ASN A 234 -1.43 6.59 20.52
N LEU A 235 -2.34 5.77 19.99
CA LEU A 235 -2.23 5.26 18.63
C LEU A 235 -2.34 6.39 17.61
N GLU A 236 -1.38 6.43 16.70
CA GLU A 236 -1.30 7.37 15.58
C GLU A 236 -1.70 6.67 14.28
N THR A 237 -1.38 5.38 14.12
CA THR A 237 -1.74 4.59 12.93
C THR A 237 -2.19 3.18 13.29
N VAL A 238 -3.31 2.74 12.73
CA VAL A 238 -3.81 1.37 12.86
C VAL A 238 -4.06 0.79 11.46
N ARG A 239 -3.48 -0.37 11.18
CA ARG A 239 -3.82 -1.19 10.00
C ARG A 239 -4.26 -2.58 10.42
N ILE A 240 -5.43 -3.01 9.96
CA ILE A 240 -5.93 -4.37 10.20
C ILE A 240 -6.41 -4.95 8.88
N LYS A 241 -5.93 -6.15 8.56
CA LYS A 241 -6.28 -6.89 7.36
C LYS A 241 -6.68 -8.32 7.70
N GLY A 242 -7.83 -8.71 7.17
CA GLY A 242 -8.46 -10.01 7.37
C GLY A 242 -9.79 -9.91 8.13
N PRO A 243 -10.52 -11.04 8.27
CA PRO A 243 -11.89 -11.09 8.80
C PRO A 243 -11.93 -10.99 10.33
N TRP A 244 -11.36 -9.93 10.89
CA TRP A 244 -11.34 -9.65 12.32
C TRP A 244 -12.59 -8.89 12.76
N ILE A 245 -13.20 -9.30 13.87
CA ILE A 245 -14.33 -8.62 14.50
C ILE A 245 -13.79 -7.54 15.43
N TRP A 246 -14.14 -6.29 15.15
CA TRP A 246 -13.81 -5.17 16.05
C TRP A 246 -14.76 -5.15 17.25
N SER A 247 -14.22 -5.25 18.46
CA SER A 247 -15.00 -5.35 19.70
C SER A 247 -15.39 -3.98 20.27
N ASN A 248 -16.64 -3.84 20.75
CA ASN A 248 -17.24 -2.58 21.24
C ASN A 248 -16.93 -2.16 22.69
N ARG A 249 -16.11 -2.90 23.44
CA ARG A 249 -15.90 -2.64 24.88
C ARG A 249 -15.03 -1.41 25.20
N GLN A 250 -15.00 -0.44 24.30
CA GLN A 250 -13.97 0.58 24.21
C GLN A 250 -14.42 1.94 24.78
N SER A 251 -13.48 2.61 25.45
CA SER A 251 -13.62 3.94 26.04
C SER A 251 -13.72 5.06 24.97
N ALA A 252 -14.57 6.08 25.17
CA ALA A 252 -14.81 7.17 24.21
C ALA A 252 -13.61 8.07 23.84
N LEU A 253 -12.41 7.84 24.42
CA LEU A 253 -11.22 8.70 24.27
C LEU A 253 -10.13 8.09 23.38
N LEU A 254 -10.42 6.95 22.76
CA LEU A 254 -9.41 6.01 22.28
C LEU A 254 -8.58 6.45 21.08
N PHE A 255 -9.10 7.34 20.24
CA PHE A 255 -8.49 7.72 18.98
C PHE A 255 -8.20 9.22 18.86
N SER A 256 -7.96 9.88 20.00
CA SER A 256 -7.66 11.31 20.06
C SER A 256 -6.43 11.72 19.22
N ARG A 257 -5.47 10.82 19.03
CA ARG A 257 -4.24 11.03 18.25
C ARG A 257 -4.19 10.26 16.92
N LEU A 258 -5.24 9.52 16.60
CA LEU A 258 -5.23 8.65 15.43
C LEU A 258 -5.27 9.50 14.15
N THR A 259 -4.22 9.38 13.33
CA THR A 259 -4.08 10.11 12.07
C THR A 259 -4.42 9.25 10.86
N SER A 260 -4.25 7.92 10.97
CA SER A 260 -4.51 6.97 9.88
C SER A 260 -5.16 5.70 10.39
N LEU A 261 -6.29 5.33 9.78
CA LEU A 261 -7.00 4.08 10.02
C LEU A 261 -7.21 3.33 8.71
N ASP A 262 -6.65 2.11 8.61
CA ASP A 262 -6.73 1.26 7.43
C ASP A 262 -7.29 -0.11 7.81
N LEU A 263 -8.56 -0.34 7.47
CA LEU A 263 -9.27 -1.58 7.75
C LEU A 263 -9.58 -2.31 6.45
N ASN A 264 -9.17 -3.56 6.35
CA ASN A 264 -9.34 -4.39 5.17
C ASN A 264 -9.97 -5.74 5.56
N GLU A 265 -11.17 -6.01 5.07
CA GLU A 265 -11.99 -7.21 5.37
C GLU A 265 -12.46 -7.33 6.83
N VAL A 266 -12.32 -6.26 7.63
CA VAL A 266 -12.72 -6.19 9.05
C VAL A 266 -14.25 -6.15 9.20
N ILE A 267 -14.76 -6.81 10.24
CA ILE A 267 -16.16 -6.84 10.62
C ILE A 267 -16.39 -5.81 11.73
N LEU A 268 -17.15 -4.75 11.42
CA LEU A 268 -17.51 -3.67 12.32
C LEU A 268 -19.01 -3.75 12.63
N SER A 269 -19.38 -3.72 13.91
CA SER A 269 -20.80 -3.47 14.24
C SER A 269 -21.16 -2.01 13.96
N SER A 270 -22.46 -1.71 13.79
CA SER A 270 -22.91 -0.32 13.63
C SER A 270 -22.43 0.59 14.78
N GLU A 271 -22.50 0.08 16.01
CA GLU A 271 -22.01 0.78 17.21
C GLU A 271 -20.49 1.03 17.15
N SER A 272 -19.69 0.04 16.71
CA SER A 272 -18.23 0.21 16.56
C SER A 272 -17.92 1.35 15.61
N PHE A 273 -18.70 1.44 14.54
CA PHE A 273 -18.48 2.39 13.48
C PHE A 273 -18.93 3.81 13.85
N ASP A 274 -20.08 3.95 14.52
CA ASP A 274 -20.53 5.24 15.05
C ASP A 274 -19.48 5.82 16.00
N MET A 275 -18.87 4.97 16.84
CA MET A 275 -17.75 5.35 17.69
C MET A 275 -16.56 5.88 16.88
N LEU A 276 -16.15 5.21 15.80
CA LEU A 276 -15.05 5.70 14.94
C LEU A 276 -15.38 7.05 14.28
N SER A 277 -16.65 7.26 13.89
CA SER A 277 -17.09 8.49 13.23
C SER A 277 -17.06 9.71 14.14
N PHE A 278 -17.34 9.55 15.45
CA PHE A 278 -17.37 10.67 16.40
C PHE A 278 -16.09 10.79 17.26
N SER A 279 -15.25 9.77 17.36
CA SER A 279 -14.18 9.70 18.37
C SER A 279 -12.76 9.96 17.84
N CYS A 280 -12.60 10.35 16.57
CA CYS A 280 -11.28 10.54 15.93
C CYS A 280 -11.07 11.98 15.42
N PRO A 281 -10.78 12.96 16.28
CA PRO A 281 -10.68 14.38 15.91
C PRO A 281 -9.45 14.73 15.06
N THR A 282 -8.45 13.85 15.01
CA THR A 282 -7.17 14.07 14.29
C THR A 282 -7.01 13.17 13.06
N LEU A 283 -8.05 12.40 12.71
CA LEU A 283 -7.99 11.41 11.63
C LEU A 283 -7.90 12.09 10.28
N GLU A 284 -6.76 11.93 9.60
CA GLU A 284 -6.53 12.50 8.27
C GLU A 284 -6.82 11.50 7.15
N SER A 285 -6.55 10.21 7.38
CA SER A 285 -6.71 9.14 6.39
C SER A 285 -7.58 8.01 6.92
N LEU A 286 -8.68 7.72 6.23
CA LEU A 286 -9.58 6.61 6.53
C LEU A 286 -9.73 5.70 5.31
N THR A 287 -9.37 4.43 5.47
CA THR A 287 -9.52 3.40 4.44
C THR A 287 -10.37 2.25 5.00
N LEU A 288 -11.47 1.96 4.31
CA LEU A 288 -12.38 0.85 4.61
C LEU A 288 -12.53 -0.03 3.38
N ASN A 289 -11.76 -1.11 3.34
CA ASN A 289 -11.69 -2.02 2.21
C ASN A 289 -12.46 -3.31 2.49
N ASN A 290 -13.61 -3.51 1.84
CA ASN A 290 -14.44 -4.71 1.97
C ASN A 290 -14.84 -5.02 3.43
N CYS A 291 -14.98 -3.99 4.27
CA CYS A 291 -15.47 -4.14 5.63
C CYS A 291 -16.95 -4.57 5.64
N SER A 292 -17.38 -5.26 6.69
CA SER A 292 -18.74 -5.78 6.82
C SER A 292 -19.34 -5.49 8.20
N GLY A 293 -20.60 -5.87 8.41
CA GLY A 293 -21.31 -5.69 9.69
C GLY A 293 -22.19 -4.44 9.77
N PHE A 294 -22.15 -3.57 8.75
CA PHE A 294 -23.05 -2.42 8.58
C PHE A 294 -23.57 -2.35 7.14
N ARG A 295 -24.76 -1.76 6.96
CA ARG A 295 -25.39 -1.54 5.64
C ARG A 295 -25.41 -0.07 5.23
N GLU A 296 -25.41 0.82 6.20
CA GLU A 296 -25.38 2.26 6.00
C GLU A 296 -24.02 2.77 6.49
N PHE A 297 -23.41 3.68 5.74
CA PHE A 297 -22.15 4.32 6.10
C PHE A 297 -22.39 5.81 6.32
N HIS A 298 -22.12 6.29 7.53
CA HIS A 298 -22.27 7.70 7.92
C HIS A 298 -20.97 8.24 8.48
N LEU A 299 -20.29 9.12 7.75
CA LEU A 299 -19.07 9.79 8.23
C LEU A 299 -19.34 11.27 8.42
N ALA A 300 -19.08 11.79 9.61
CA ALA A 300 -19.03 13.22 9.90
C ALA A 300 -17.69 13.55 10.54
N SER A 301 -16.78 14.15 9.78
CA SER A 301 -15.43 14.44 10.27
C SER A 301 -14.85 15.68 9.62
N ASP A 302 -14.38 16.61 10.46
CA ASP A 302 -13.70 17.83 10.02
C ASP A 302 -12.22 17.60 9.70
N SER A 303 -11.62 16.48 10.11
CA SER A 303 -10.18 16.23 9.97
C SER A 303 -9.82 15.39 8.74
N VAL A 304 -10.74 14.56 8.24
CA VAL A 304 -10.47 13.59 7.17
C VAL A 304 -10.16 14.31 5.85
N LYS A 305 -8.99 14.01 5.29
CA LYS A 305 -8.47 14.52 4.01
C LYS A 305 -8.47 13.44 2.93
N TRP A 306 -8.20 12.18 3.30
CA TRP A 306 -8.19 11.03 2.40
C TRP A 306 -9.22 10.00 2.87
N LEU A 307 -10.20 9.68 2.02
CA LEU A 307 -11.22 8.68 2.30
C LEU A 307 -11.27 7.65 1.18
N THR A 308 -11.05 6.39 1.52
CA THR A 308 -11.16 5.25 0.58
C THR A 308 -12.19 4.25 1.09
N ILE A 309 -13.18 3.91 0.26
CA ILE A 309 -14.22 2.92 0.58
C ILE A 309 -14.29 1.90 -0.55
N SER A 310 -14.07 0.62 -0.25
CA SER A 310 -14.29 -0.48 -1.20
C SER A 310 -15.40 -1.41 -0.72
N THR A 311 -16.40 -1.68 -1.55
CA THR A 311 -17.57 -2.53 -1.23
C THR A 311 -17.64 -3.80 -2.07
N ARG A 312 -16.54 -4.21 -2.70
CA ARG A 312 -16.53 -5.32 -3.69
C ARG A 312 -17.04 -6.65 -3.17
N ARG A 313 -16.94 -6.91 -1.87
CA ARG A 313 -17.46 -8.13 -1.23
C ARG A 313 -18.77 -7.90 -0.48
N THR A 314 -18.94 -6.71 0.08
CA THR A 314 -20.00 -6.36 1.03
C THR A 314 -20.69 -5.07 0.57
N PRO A 315 -21.87 -5.16 -0.06
CA PRO A 315 -22.56 -3.99 -0.59
C PRO A 315 -23.08 -3.09 0.53
N LEU A 316 -22.92 -1.78 0.36
CA LEU A 316 -23.59 -0.77 1.17
C LEU A 316 -24.91 -0.38 0.52
N LYS A 317 -25.95 -0.20 1.33
CA LYS A 317 -27.25 0.32 0.91
C LYS A 317 -27.24 1.83 0.82
N GLY A 318 -26.55 2.49 1.75
CA GLY A 318 -26.44 3.95 1.72
C GLY A 318 -25.12 4.48 2.26
N VAL A 319 -24.76 5.66 1.76
CA VAL A 319 -23.52 6.37 2.07
C VAL A 319 -23.84 7.84 2.29
N THR A 320 -23.44 8.37 3.45
CA THR A 320 -23.56 9.79 3.81
C THR A 320 -22.23 10.27 4.35
N ILE A 321 -21.66 11.27 3.70
CA ILE A 321 -20.35 11.81 4.07
C ILE A 321 -20.46 13.32 4.27
N CYS A 322 -20.01 13.79 5.43
CA CYS A 322 -19.81 15.19 5.78
C CYS A 322 -18.33 15.37 6.10
N ALA A 323 -17.55 15.82 5.11
CA ALA A 323 -16.10 15.97 5.21
C ALA A 323 -15.66 17.30 4.58
N PRO A 324 -15.67 18.41 5.34
CA PRO A 324 -15.42 19.74 4.81
C PRO A 324 -13.97 19.97 4.35
N ASN A 325 -13.01 19.19 4.86
CA ASN A 325 -11.58 19.32 4.52
C ASN A 325 -11.06 18.19 3.63
N ILE A 326 -11.96 17.48 2.93
CA ILE A 326 -11.58 16.40 2.02
C ILE A 326 -10.68 16.92 0.89
N VAL A 327 -9.65 16.15 0.56
CA VAL A 327 -8.73 16.39 -0.56
C VAL A 327 -8.90 15.29 -1.60
N HIS A 328 -9.07 14.05 -1.15
CA HIS A 328 -9.17 12.89 -2.02
C HIS A 328 -10.24 11.93 -1.52
N PHE A 329 -11.13 11.52 -2.43
CA PHE A 329 -12.13 10.49 -2.18
C PHE A 329 -12.03 9.38 -3.21
N GLU A 330 -11.91 8.13 -2.76
CA GLU A 330 -11.99 6.95 -3.61
C GLU A 330 -13.14 6.04 -3.18
N PHE A 331 -13.99 5.68 -4.15
CA PHE A 331 -15.05 4.70 -3.97
C PHE A 331 -14.89 3.56 -4.97
N THR A 332 -14.73 2.34 -4.49
CA THR A 332 -14.59 1.13 -5.30
C THR A 332 -15.75 0.18 -5.06
N ALA A 333 -16.47 -0.23 -6.11
CA ALA A 333 -17.58 -1.18 -5.99
C ALA A 333 -17.65 -2.15 -7.18
N ARG A 334 -18.43 -3.23 -7.05
CA ARG A 334 -18.93 -3.93 -8.25
C ARG A 334 -20.08 -3.13 -8.86
N ILE A 335 -20.29 -3.26 -10.16
CA ILE A 335 -21.36 -2.55 -10.88
C ILE A 335 -22.75 -2.70 -10.20
N PRO A 336 -23.21 -3.90 -9.77
CA PRO A 336 -24.52 -4.03 -9.09
C PRO A 336 -24.58 -3.40 -7.69
N GLN A 337 -23.43 -3.10 -7.09
CA GLN A 337 -23.29 -2.75 -5.67
C GLN A 337 -23.16 -1.24 -5.44
N VAL A 338 -23.63 -0.41 -6.38
CA VAL A 338 -23.76 1.03 -6.14
C VAL A 338 -24.83 1.24 -5.06
N PRO A 339 -24.57 2.06 -4.02
CA PRO A 339 -25.54 2.36 -2.98
C PRO A 339 -26.85 2.92 -3.53
N ASP A 340 -27.97 2.62 -2.87
CA ASP A 340 -29.30 3.16 -3.18
C ASP A 340 -29.39 4.66 -2.87
N THR A 341 -28.75 5.06 -1.76
CA THR A 341 -28.60 6.44 -1.33
C THR A 341 -27.13 6.83 -1.27
N PHE A 342 -26.81 8.01 -1.76
CA PHE A 342 -25.45 8.55 -1.72
C PHE A 342 -25.53 10.06 -1.52
N SER A 343 -24.96 10.56 -0.44
CA SER A 343 -24.85 11.98 -0.16
C SER A 343 -23.43 12.33 0.28
N PHE A 344 -22.97 13.47 -0.20
CA PHE A 344 -21.64 13.98 0.08
C PHE A 344 -21.75 15.48 0.28
N THR A 345 -21.33 15.96 1.44
CA THR A 345 -21.31 17.37 1.77
C THR A 345 -19.89 17.77 2.14
N THR A 346 -19.44 18.85 1.51
CA THR A 346 -18.14 19.44 1.77
C THR A 346 -18.25 20.96 1.65
N THR A 347 -17.45 21.67 2.43
CA THR A 347 -17.35 23.14 2.38
C THR A 347 -15.95 23.58 1.92
N THR A 348 -15.13 22.64 1.43
CA THR A 348 -13.78 22.95 0.94
C THR A 348 -13.86 23.98 -0.19
N SER A 349 -13.12 25.08 -0.05
CA SER A 349 -12.88 26.02 -1.13
C SER A 349 -11.75 25.58 -2.05
N LYS A 350 -11.02 24.52 -1.69
CA LYS A 350 -9.91 23.96 -2.46
C LYS A 350 -10.43 22.92 -3.45
N GLU A 351 -9.77 22.82 -4.60
CA GLU A 351 -10.00 21.70 -5.52
C GLU A 351 -9.69 20.37 -4.81
N TRP A 352 -10.60 19.42 -4.97
CA TRP A 352 -10.47 18.05 -4.47
C TRP A 352 -10.90 17.08 -5.55
N ASP A 353 -10.45 15.83 -5.47
CA ASP A 353 -10.70 14.83 -6.49
C ASP A 353 -11.53 13.65 -5.97
N SER A 354 -12.31 13.06 -6.88
CA SER A 354 -13.12 11.88 -6.60
C SER A 354 -12.86 10.79 -7.62
N ASN A 355 -12.36 9.66 -7.17
CA ASN A 355 -12.17 8.46 -7.98
C ASN A 355 -13.30 7.47 -7.71
N VAL A 356 -14.06 7.14 -8.74
CA VAL A 356 -15.12 6.13 -8.68
C VAL A 356 -14.73 4.95 -9.54
N ILE A 357 -14.47 3.80 -8.92
CA ILE A 357 -13.95 2.60 -9.56
C ILE A 357 -15.01 1.50 -9.55
N PHE A 358 -15.41 1.05 -10.73
CA PHE A 358 -16.35 -0.06 -10.87
C PHE A 358 -15.70 -1.28 -11.48
N HIS A 359 -15.90 -2.42 -10.85
CA HIS A 359 -15.49 -3.73 -11.35
C HIS A 359 -16.68 -4.48 -11.97
N SER A 360 -16.44 -5.21 -13.07
CA SER A 360 -17.43 -6.15 -13.63
C SER A 360 -17.82 -7.17 -12.58
N CYS A 361 -19.09 -7.53 -12.63
CA CYS A 361 -19.66 -8.65 -11.91
C CYS A 361 -19.59 -9.91 -12.79
N GLU A 362 -19.59 -11.08 -12.16
CA GLU A 362 -20.07 -12.31 -12.82
C GLU A 362 -21.56 -12.14 -13.18
N ASP A 363 -22.12 -12.99 -14.04
CA ASP A 363 -23.49 -12.83 -14.52
C ASP A 363 -24.49 -12.87 -13.34
N ASP A 364 -24.92 -11.69 -12.90
CA ASP A 364 -26.00 -11.51 -11.94
C ASP A 364 -27.31 -11.44 -12.73
N PRO A 365 -28.16 -12.48 -12.65
CA PRO A 365 -29.39 -12.58 -13.44
C PRO A 365 -30.38 -11.46 -13.11
N ASP A 366 -30.29 -10.87 -11.91
CA ASP A 366 -31.20 -9.83 -11.41
C ASP A 366 -30.66 -8.42 -11.67
N PHE A 367 -29.52 -8.29 -12.36
CA PHE A 367 -28.93 -6.98 -12.63
C PHE A 367 -29.77 -6.16 -13.62
N ASP A 368 -30.39 -5.08 -13.11
CA ASP A 368 -31.01 -4.03 -13.91
C ASP A 368 -30.05 -2.87 -14.15
N VAL A 369 -29.59 -2.79 -15.39
CA VAL A 369 -28.66 -1.75 -15.87
C VAL A 369 -29.24 -0.33 -15.79
N ASN A 370 -30.57 -0.17 -15.91
CA ASN A 370 -31.19 1.14 -15.86
C ASN A 370 -31.21 1.68 -14.43
N TRP A 371 -31.54 0.84 -13.45
CA TRP A 371 -31.41 1.19 -12.03
C TRP A 371 -29.97 1.54 -11.66
N TRP A 372 -29.00 0.81 -12.20
CA TRP A 372 -27.60 1.15 -12.01
C TRP A 372 -27.26 2.55 -12.52
N PHE A 373 -27.71 2.94 -13.72
CA PHE A 373 -27.49 4.29 -14.25
C PHE A 373 -28.12 5.39 -13.38
N LEU A 374 -29.31 5.13 -12.83
CA LEU A 374 -29.96 6.05 -11.88
C LEU A 374 -29.15 6.23 -10.60
N LYS A 375 -28.67 5.13 -10.01
CA LYS A 375 -27.80 5.15 -8.82
C LYS A 375 -26.48 5.86 -9.08
N LEU A 376 -25.83 5.54 -10.22
CA LEU A 376 -24.62 6.20 -10.67
C LEU A 376 -24.83 7.72 -10.78
N ARG A 377 -25.90 8.15 -11.44
CA ARG A 377 -26.23 9.58 -11.58
C ARG A 377 -26.35 10.28 -10.24
N ARG A 378 -27.07 9.68 -9.27
CA ARG A 378 -27.22 10.25 -7.92
C ARG A 378 -25.87 10.43 -7.23
N MET A 379 -25.01 9.41 -7.30
CA MET A 379 -23.67 9.48 -6.74
C MET A 379 -22.80 10.55 -7.42
N LEU A 380 -22.81 10.62 -8.74
CA LEU A 380 -22.04 11.64 -9.47
C LEU A 380 -22.55 13.06 -9.17
N LYS A 381 -23.86 13.26 -9.03
CA LYS A 381 -24.43 14.54 -8.60
C LYS A 381 -23.93 14.96 -7.22
N ALA A 382 -23.88 14.03 -6.26
CA ALA A 382 -23.34 14.29 -4.94
C ALA A 382 -21.84 14.68 -4.97
N LEU A 383 -21.09 14.17 -5.94
CA LEU A 383 -19.66 14.46 -6.12
C LEU A 383 -19.39 15.65 -7.06
N SER A 384 -20.42 16.36 -7.53
CA SER A 384 -20.27 17.41 -8.56
C SER A 384 -19.38 18.59 -8.17
N GLY A 385 -19.10 18.77 -6.87
CA GLY A 385 -18.14 19.75 -6.38
C GLY A 385 -16.66 19.35 -6.53
N SER A 386 -16.35 18.19 -7.09
CA SER A 386 -14.98 17.65 -7.23
C SER A 386 -14.56 17.47 -8.69
N GLN A 387 -13.27 17.21 -8.89
CA GLN A 387 -12.75 16.70 -10.15
C GLN A 387 -13.00 15.18 -10.23
N ILE A 388 -14.16 14.81 -10.76
CA ILE A 388 -14.61 13.41 -10.83
C ILE A 388 -13.84 12.62 -11.90
N SER A 389 -13.30 11.47 -11.53
CA SER A 389 -12.77 10.45 -12.44
C SER A 389 -13.52 9.14 -12.25
N VAL A 390 -14.09 8.61 -13.33
CA VAL A 390 -14.80 7.31 -13.33
C VAL A 390 -13.93 6.27 -14.02
N ILE A 391 -13.64 5.17 -13.33
CA ILE A 391 -12.79 4.08 -13.81
C ILE A 391 -13.66 2.82 -13.91
N LEU A 392 -13.78 2.28 -15.11
CA LEU A 392 -14.53 1.07 -15.40
C LEU A 392 -13.55 -0.07 -15.68
N ARG A 393 -13.66 -1.16 -14.91
CA ARG A 393 -12.89 -2.40 -15.02
C ARG A 393 -13.78 -3.57 -15.37
N MET A 394 -14.05 -3.77 -16.67
CA MET A 394 -15.09 -4.71 -17.10
C MET A 394 -14.55 -5.93 -17.85
N ASN A 395 -14.53 -7.12 -17.23
CA ASN A 395 -14.19 -8.37 -17.92
C ASN A 395 -15.47 -9.06 -18.45
N GLY A 396 -16.08 -8.49 -19.48
CA GLY A 396 -17.44 -8.84 -19.90
C GLY A 396 -18.48 -7.94 -19.25
N GLY A 397 -19.55 -7.63 -19.98
CA GLY A 397 -20.67 -6.82 -19.49
C GLY A 397 -21.84 -7.68 -19.01
N PRO A 398 -22.78 -7.12 -18.23
CA PRO A 398 -24.06 -7.77 -17.89
C PRO A 398 -24.78 -8.31 -19.15
N GLN A 399 -25.47 -9.45 -19.02
CA GLN A 399 -26.18 -10.08 -20.14
C GLN A 399 -27.32 -9.20 -20.68
N ASN A 400 -27.97 -8.44 -19.80
CA ASN A 400 -29.06 -7.55 -20.16
C ASN A 400 -28.52 -6.31 -20.89
N LEU A 401 -29.03 -6.09 -22.11
CA LEU A 401 -28.78 -4.86 -22.85
C LEU A 401 -29.49 -3.68 -22.16
N PRO A 402 -28.87 -2.51 -22.06
CA PRO A 402 -29.59 -1.27 -21.75
C PRO A 402 -30.58 -0.97 -22.87
N CYS A 403 -31.83 -1.34 -22.63
CA CYS A 403 -32.97 -1.10 -23.50
C CYS A 403 -34.00 -0.27 -22.73
N SER A 404 -33.83 1.05 -22.74
CA SER A 404 -34.87 1.96 -23.23
C SER A 404 -34.36 3.39 -23.15
N SER A 405 -34.79 4.23 -24.09
CA SER A 405 -34.55 5.67 -24.09
C SER A 405 -35.22 6.41 -22.92
N ALA A 406 -35.91 5.70 -22.02
CA ALA A 406 -36.90 6.24 -21.10
C ALA A 406 -36.48 6.30 -19.61
N VAL A 407 -35.50 5.50 -19.16
CA VAL A 407 -35.27 5.37 -17.69
C VAL A 407 -34.41 6.49 -17.10
N VAL A 408 -33.48 7.04 -17.88
CA VAL A 408 -32.72 8.21 -17.47
C VAL A 408 -33.48 9.42 -18.00
N GLY A 409 -34.41 9.97 -17.20
CA GLY A 409 -35.27 11.10 -17.58
C GLY A 409 -34.50 12.34 -18.06
N ASP A 410 -35.23 13.40 -18.46
CA ASP A 410 -34.69 14.63 -19.11
C ASP A 410 -33.75 15.50 -18.25
N GLU A 411 -33.37 15.03 -17.08
CA GLU A 411 -32.41 15.73 -16.22
C GLU A 411 -31.02 15.81 -16.88
N PRO A 412 -30.29 16.92 -16.68
CA PRO A 412 -28.99 17.15 -17.31
C PRO A 412 -27.92 16.16 -16.83
N PRO A 413 -26.99 15.78 -17.71
CA PRO A 413 -25.89 14.89 -17.37
C PRO A 413 -24.87 15.59 -16.46
N VAL A 414 -24.16 14.80 -15.63
CA VAL A 414 -23.14 15.33 -14.71
C VAL A 414 -21.79 15.49 -15.44
N ALA A 415 -21.10 16.62 -15.23
CA ALA A 415 -19.75 16.80 -15.75
C ALA A 415 -18.76 15.84 -15.06
N VAL A 416 -17.94 15.15 -15.86
CA VAL A 416 -16.88 14.26 -15.36
C VAL A 416 -15.57 14.70 -15.99
N ARG A 417 -14.48 14.74 -15.23
CA ARG A 417 -13.16 15.12 -15.77
C ARG A 417 -12.63 13.99 -16.65
N ASP A 418 -12.51 12.79 -16.08
CA ASP A 418 -11.91 11.64 -16.75
C ASP A 418 -12.83 10.41 -16.70
N LEU A 419 -13.02 9.75 -17.84
CA LEU A 419 -13.63 8.43 -17.94
C LEU A 419 -12.58 7.44 -18.46
N ASN A 420 -12.22 6.45 -17.63
CA ASN A 420 -11.20 5.47 -17.97
C ASN A 420 -11.82 4.07 -18.15
N PHE A 421 -11.56 3.45 -19.29
CA PHE A 421 -11.89 2.06 -19.56
C PHE A 421 -10.64 1.18 -19.33
N ASP A 422 -10.43 0.77 -18.08
CA ASP A 422 -9.32 -0.08 -17.67
C ASP A 422 -9.69 -1.56 -17.93
N SER A 423 -8.95 -2.25 -18.80
CA SER A 423 -9.12 -3.70 -18.99
C SER A 423 -10.54 -4.16 -19.44
N CYS A 424 -11.30 -3.29 -20.13
CA CYS A 424 -12.67 -3.58 -20.57
C CYS A 424 -12.76 -4.52 -21.80
N LYS A 425 -13.53 -5.62 -21.69
CA LYS A 425 -14.00 -6.48 -22.79
C LYS A 425 -15.53 -6.42 -22.87
N TRP A 426 -16.09 -6.32 -24.08
CA TRP A 426 -17.55 -6.30 -24.30
C TRP A 426 -18.02 -7.52 -25.10
N ARG A 427 -19.30 -7.87 -24.96
CA ARG A 427 -19.91 -9.07 -25.57
C ARG A 427 -20.26 -8.85 -27.06
N THR A 428 -20.98 -7.77 -27.36
CA THR A 428 -21.45 -7.45 -28.73
C THR A 428 -21.37 -5.95 -29.03
N ALA A 429 -21.42 -5.58 -30.32
CA ALA A 429 -21.47 -4.17 -30.72
C ALA A 429 -22.71 -3.45 -30.15
N SER A 430 -23.88 -4.10 -30.20
CA SER A 430 -25.13 -3.55 -29.65
C SER A 430 -25.07 -3.27 -28.16
N TRP A 431 -24.45 -4.17 -27.38
CA TRP A 431 -24.26 -3.99 -25.94
C TRP A 431 -23.44 -2.74 -25.64
N TYR A 432 -22.31 -2.58 -26.36
CA TYR A 432 -21.45 -1.42 -26.23
C TYR A 432 -22.21 -0.13 -26.55
N MET A 433 -22.99 -0.11 -27.64
CA MET A 433 -23.75 1.08 -28.03
C MET A 433 -24.73 1.50 -26.96
N GLY A 434 -25.54 0.55 -26.49
CA GLY A 434 -26.54 0.84 -25.48
C GLY A 434 -25.90 1.31 -24.17
N PHE A 435 -24.81 0.67 -23.75
CA PHE A 435 -24.11 1.04 -22.51
C PHE A 435 -23.52 2.43 -22.59
N MET A 436 -22.83 2.78 -23.69
CA MET A 436 -22.30 4.12 -23.90
C MET A 436 -23.39 5.17 -24.01
N ASN A 437 -24.52 4.85 -24.65
CA ASN A 437 -25.68 5.73 -24.71
C ASN A 437 -26.24 6.03 -23.31
N GLY A 438 -26.41 5.02 -22.46
CA GLY A 438 -26.82 5.22 -21.07
C GLY A 438 -25.78 6.00 -20.26
N LEU A 439 -24.50 5.65 -20.40
CA LEU A 439 -23.42 6.29 -19.66
C LEU A 439 -23.27 7.77 -20.00
N PHE A 440 -23.30 8.13 -21.29
CA PHE A 440 -23.20 9.53 -21.73
C PHE A 440 -24.48 10.34 -21.49
N ARG A 441 -25.63 9.67 -21.27
CA ARG A 441 -26.81 10.34 -20.69
C ARG A 441 -26.61 10.63 -19.21
N VAL A 442 -25.90 9.79 -18.47
CA VAL A 442 -25.64 10.02 -17.04
C VAL A 442 -24.54 11.06 -16.81
N CYS A 443 -23.45 11.00 -17.58
CA CYS A 443 -22.32 11.91 -17.43
C CYS A 443 -21.71 12.37 -18.75
N ARG A 444 -21.09 13.55 -18.76
CA ARG A 444 -20.32 14.09 -19.89
C ARG A 444 -18.84 14.18 -19.52
N PRO A 445 -18.02 13.18 -19.88
CA PRO A 445 -16.61 13.22 -19.59
C PRO A 445 -15.87 14.22 -20.49
N SER A 446 -14.91 14.95 -19.92
CA SER A 446 -14.02 15.85 -20.67
C SER A 446 -12.90 15.05 -21.36
N HIS A 447 -12.41 14.00 -20.70
CA HIS A 447 -11.41 13.10 -21.25
C HIS A 447 -11.89 11.64 -21.21
N VAL A 448 -11.57 10.89 -22.26
CA VAL A 448 -11.74 9.43 -22.31
C VAL A 448 -10.39 8.75 -22.47
N CYS A 449 -10.00 8.03 -21.43
CA CYS A 449 -8.76 7.28 -21.34
C CYS A 449 -9.03 5.78 -21.57
N GLY A 450 -8.01 5.08 -22.06
CA GLY A 450 -8.09 3.67 -22.35
C GLY A 450 -6.71 3.03 -22.33
N CYS A 451 -6.11 2.94 -21.15
CA CYS A 451 -4.94 2.08 -20.91
C CYS A 451 -5.46 0.84 -20.18
N TRP A 452 -5.20 -0.41 -20.58
CA TRP A 452 -3.90 -1.09 -20.53
C TRP A 452 -3.78 -2.26 -21.53
N PHE A 453 -4.22 -2.13 -22.78
CA PHE A 453 -3.93 -3.16 -23.78
C PHE A 453 -2.70 -2.78 -24.61
N VAL A 454 -1.56 -3.37 -24.21
CA VAL A 454 -0.56 -4.09 -25.05
C VAL A 454 0.90 -3.78 -24.68
N ASP A 455 1.64 -4.88 -24.42
CA ASP A 455 3.09 -5.08 -24.53
C ASP A 455 4.01 -4.00 -23.93
N LYS A 456 4.33 -4.17 -22.63
CA LYS A 456 5.27 -3.33 -21.86
C LYS A 456 6.66 -3.23 -22.51
N SER A 457 7.02 -4.10 -23.46
CA SER A 457 8.37 -4.15 -24.04
C SER A 457 8.68 -3.03 -25.06
N ALA A 458 7.68 -2.28 -25.56
CA ALA A 458 7.90 -1.38 -26.71
C ALA A 458 7.44 0.09 -26.54
N GLY A 459 6.87 0.50 -25.40
CA GLY A 459 6.43 1.90 -25.16
C GLY A 459 5.35 2.43 -26.12
N LYS A 460 4.69 1.50 -26.84
CA LYS A 460 3.83 1.79 -27.99
C LYS A 460 2.36 1.49 -27.69
N TYR A 461 1.52 2.52 -27.64
CA TYR A 461 0.10 2.45 -27.29
C TYR A 461 -0.80 2.40 -28.53
N ARG A 462 -1.97 1.78 -28.38
CA ARG A 462 -3.07 1.80 -29.36
C ARG A 462 -4.30 2.41 -28.70
N LEU A 463 -5.15 3.04 -29.51
CA LEU A 463 -6.48 3.43 -29.04
C LEU A 463 -7.23 2.20 -28.55
N SER A 464 -7.85 2.32 -27.37
CA SER A 464 -8.81 1.32 -26.94
C SER A 464 -9.98 1.28 -27.93
N ALA A 465 -10.67 0.15 -28.01
CA ALA A 465 -11.83 0.07 -28.87
C ALA A 465 -12.94 1.05 -28.47
N PHE A 466 -13.04 1.42 -27.19
CA PHE A 466 -13.93 2.46 -26.71
C PHE A 466 -13.58 3.82 -27.34
N GLN A 467 -12.29 4.19 -27.28
CA GLN A 467 -11.82 5.44 -27.89
C GLN A 467 -12.00 5.41 -29.41
N LEU A 468 -11.70 4.29 -30.06
CA LEU A 468 -11.87 4.13 -31.50
C LEU A 468 -13.34 4.28 -31.92
N ASN A 469 -14.26 3.62 -31.22
CA ASN A 469 -15.67 3.66 -31.56
C ASN A 469 -16.25 5.07 -31.37
N ILE A 470 -15.83 5.82 -30.35
CA ILE A 470 -16.19 7.24 -30.19
C ILE A 470 -15.71 8.06 -31.40
N LEU A 471 -14.45 7.88 -31.83
CA LEU A 471 -13.91 8.57 -33.01
C LEU A 471 -14.64 8.19 -34.31
N LEU A 472 -15.02 6.92 -34.48
CA LEU A 472 -15.77 6.47 -35.65
C LEU A 472 -17.20 6.99 -35.66
N ALA A 473 -17.85 7.02 -34.49
CA ALA A 473 -19.17 7.60 -34.31
C ALA A 473 -19.18 9.08 -34.68
N ASP A 474 -18.16 9.85 -34.28
CA ASP A 474 -17.98 11.26 -34.66
C ASP A 474 -17.88 11.46 -36.19
N LYS A 475 -17.18 10.57 -36.91
CA LYS A 475 -16.87 10.70 -38.35
C LYS A 475 -17.95 10.20 -39.34
N LYS A 476 -19.20 9.98 -38.90
CA LYS A 476 -20.36 9.64 -39.77
C LYS A 476 -20.25 8.29 -40.53
N VAL A 477 -19.48 7.31 -40.08
CA VAL A 477 -19.43 5.99 -40.73
C VAL A 477 -20.58 5.09 -40.20
N ARG A 478 -21.73 5.14 -40.90
CA ARG A 478 -22.95 4.29 -40.84
C ARG A 478 -23.77 4.16 -39.53
N THR A 479 -25.02 4.68 -39.61
CA THR A 479 -26.35 4.08 -39.29
C THR A 479 -26.66 3.36 -37.96
N GLU A 480 -26.24 3.84 -36.79
CA GLU A 480 -26.86 3.42 -35.51
C GLU A 480 -27.05 4.62 -34.55
N PRO A 481 -28.09 4.64 -33.68
CA PRO A 481 -28.53 5.83 -32.97
C PRO A 481 -27.68 6.13 -31.73
N TYR A 482 -26.58 6.84 -31.93
CA TYR A 482 -25.83 7.47 -30.84
C TYR A 482 -26.49 8.80 -30.45
N PHE A 483 -27.43 8.78 -29.51
CA PHE A 483 -28.19 9.98 -29.14
C PHE A 483 -27.31 11.12 -28.62
N TRP A 484 -26.26 10.78 -27.86
CA TRP A 484 -25.30 11.76 -27.31
C TRP A 484 -24.50 12.50 -28.37
N ARG A 485 -24.51 12.04 -29.62
CA ARG A 485 -23.76 12.65 -30.71
C ARG A 485 -24.28 14.03 -31.07
N HIS A 486 -25.59 14.24 -30.98
CA HIS A 486 -26.18 15.57 -31.23
C HIS A 486 -25.62 16.63 -30.27
N ASP A 487 -25.21 16.18 -29.08
CA ASP A 487 -24.65 17.03 -28.03
C ASP A 487 -23.12 17.06 -28.06
N LEU A 488 -22.46 16.25 -28.89
CA LEU A 488 -21.01 16.26 -29.02
C LEU A 488 -20.60 17.23 -30.13
N GLU A 489 -19.82 18.24 -29.78
CA GLU A 489 -19.37 19.26 -30.72
C GLU A 489 -18.13 18.79 -31.49
N GLN A 490 -17.10 18.34 -30.77
CA GLN A 490 -15.80 17.97 -31.34
C GLN A 490 -15.11 16.89 -30.49
N VAL A 491 -14.33 16.04 -31.17
CA VAL A 491 -13.44 15.05 -30.56
C VAL A 491 -12.01 15.32 -30.96
N PHE A 492 -11.15 15.49 -29.97
CA PHE A 492 -9.71 15.67 -30.15
C PHE A 492 -8.96 14.42 -29.69
N VAL A 493 -7.87 14.10 -30.38
CA VAL A 493 -6.96 13.03 -29.97
C VAL A 493 -5.70 13.69 -29.43
N GLU A 494 -5.31 13.31 -28.21
CA GLU A 494 -4.13 13.84 -27.54
C GLU A 494 -3.16 12.71 -27.19
N THR A 495 -1.86 12.99 -27.32
CA THR A 495 -0.77 12.10 -26.89
C THR A 495 0.03 12.74 -25.78
N LEU A 496 0.49 11.91 -24.85
CA LEU A 496 1.40 12.32 -23.79
C LEU A 496 2.84 12.27 -24.31
N ASP A 497 3.48 13.43 -24.42
CA ASP A 497 4.91 13.58 -24.72
C ASP A 497 5.61 14.16 -23.47
N GLY A 498 6.50 13.37 -22.87
CA GLY A 498 7.05 13.67 -21.55
C GLY A 498 5.97 13.76 -20.46
N GLN A 499 5.71 14.98 -19.95
CA GLN A 499 4.68 15.29 -18.95
C GLN A 499 3.51 16.14 -19.48
N GLN A 500 3.45 16.42 -20.78
CA GLN A 500 2.42 17.31 -21.36
C GLN A 500 1.58 16.62 -22.44
N TRP A 501 0.30 16.95 -22.47
CA TRP A 501 -0.64 16.47 -23.49
C TRP A 501 -0.60 17.38 -24.72
N GLN A 502 -0.35 16.80 -25.89
CA GLN A 502 -0.27 17.51 -27.16
C GLN A 502 -1.37 17.08 -28.12
N LEU A 503 -1.97 18.04 -28.81
CA LEU A 503 -3.01 17.78 -29.80
C LEU A 503 -2.42 17.13 -31.05
N MET A 504 -3.03 16.06 -31.51
CA MET A 504 -2.62 15.39 -32.74
C MET A 504 -3.52 15.76 -33.92
N GLN A 505 -2.90 16.09 -35.07
CA GLN A 505 -3.64 16.29 -36.33
C GLN A 505 -3.96 14.94 -37.00
N TRP A 506 -5.24 14.66 -37.25
CA TRP A 506 -5.71 13.34 -37.73
C TRP A 506 -6.45 13.40 -39.07
N THR A 507 -5.88 12.76 -40.11
CA THR A 507 -6.42 12.88 -41.47
C THR A 507 -7.33 11.73 -41.96
N LYS A 508 -7.26 10.46 -41.50
CA LYS A 508 -8.19 9.39 -41.99
C LYS A 508 -8.49 8.24 -40.99
N PRO A 509 -9.76 7.82 -40.78
CA PRO A 509 -10.15 6.81 -39.77
C PRO A 509 -9.91 5.33 -40.14
N GLY A 510 -9.84 4.95 -41.42
CA GLY A 510 -9.73 3.53 -41.82
C GLY A 510 -8.48 2.79 -41.31
N ASN A 511 -7.39 3.51 -40.99
CA ASN A 511 -6.11 2.94 -40.56
C ASN A 511 -5.96 2.83 -39.02
N LEU A 512 -7.01 3.20 -38.26
CA LEU A 512 -7.00 3.39 -36.80
C LEU A 512 -6.74 2.11 -35.98
N ARG A 513 -7.26 0.94 -36.41
CA ARG A 513 -7.22 -0.30 -35.58
C ARG A 513 -5.82 -0.88 -35.38
N LYS A 514 -4.86 -0.55 -36.24
CA LYS A 514 -3.56 -1.24 -36.30
C LYS A 514 -2.35 -0.36 -35.96
N ARG A 515 -2.48 0.97 -35.97
CA ARG A 515 -1.37 1.89 -35.67
C ARG A 515 -1.00 1.84 -34.19
N LYS A 516 0.28 1.58 -33.92
CA LYS A 516 0.95 1.78 -32.63
C LYS A 516 1.54 3.19 -32.60
N GLN A 517 1.46 3.88 -31.47
CA GLN A 517 2.03 5.22 -31.28
C GLN A 517 2.91 5.27 -30.05
N ASP A 518 3.91 6.13 -30.06
CA ASP A 518 4.78 6.35 -28.91
C ASP A 518 4.03 7.27 -27.91
N GLY A 519 3.93 6.86 -26.64
CA GLY A 519 3.25 7.64 -25.59
C GLY A 519 1.74 7.34 -25.40
N ILE A 520 1.23 7.69 -24.21
CA ILE A 520 -0.16 7.39 -23.80
C ILE A 520 -1.15 8.23 -24.62
N ILE A 521 -2.26 7.64 -25.06
CA ILE A 521 -3.29 8.31 -25.88
C ILE A 521 -4.57 8.52 -25.07
N ARG A 522 -5.15 9.73 -25.16
CA ARG A 522 -6.51 10.03 -24.66
C ARG A 522 -7.35 10.76 -25.70
N LEU A 523 -8.67 10.71 -25.53
CA LEU A 523 -9.59 11.58 -26.27
C LEU A 523 -10.00 12.74 -25.38
N ARG A 524 -10.01 13.96 -25.91
CA ARG A 524 -10.65 15.11 -25.29
C ARG A 524 -11.96 15.41 -26.02
N LEU A 525 -13.06 15.44 -25.28
CA LEU A 525 -14.42 15.62 -25.79
C LEU A 525 -14.89 17.04 -25.49
N LYS A 526 -15.47 17.71 -26.48
CA LYS A 526 -16.14 19.00 -26.32
C LYS A 526 -17.64 18.81 -26.53
N TRP A 527 -18.42 19.05 -25.49
CA TRP A 527 -19.88 18.93 -25.52
C TRP A 527 -20.52 20.30 -25.82
N ARG A 528 -21.68 20.29 -26.48
CA ARG A 528 -22.51 21.47 -26.71
C ARG A 528 -23.21 21.83 -25.40
N CYS A 529 -23.27 23.13 -25.11
CA CYS A 529 -23.96 23.68 -23.93
C CYS A 529 -25.48 23.53 -24.04
#